data_AF-A0A433PI10-F1
#
_entry.id   AF-A0A433PI10-F1
#
_cell.length_a   1.000
_cell.length_b   1.000
_cell.length_c   1.000
_cell.angle_alpha   90.00
_cell.angle_beta   90.00
_cell.angle_gamma   90.00
#
_symmetry.space_group_name_H-M   'P 1'
#
loop_
_entity.id
_entity.type
_entity.pdbx_description
1 polymer ?
#
loop_
_entity_poly.entity_id
_entity_poly.type
_entity_poly.pdbx_seq_one_letter_code
_entity_poly.pdbx_strand_id
1 'polypeptide(L)'
;MNCHMLLPLESKQLKTIVPQLTKEYAQRFFMDENVQYLFLAFYWYSNAPIFFTLIPFATFSTFHTLSYLRTSIIPTLFPVVSVQAASSAPAPSGFSAQISQFIKQWTDHNYGPAMQFVSYVEVVGVMGRLLLGAITFQTSFLAPLVYAHFLRLRYFMSSYTRAAFLDVSARLDKVLLPPSADARIPPMVGKAYTIIKSLVVRYGQSAVQQQPGTR
;
A
#
# COMPACT_ATOMS: atom_id res chain seq x y z
N MET A 1 -59.17 28.26 2.24
CA MET A 1 -59.91 27.52 3.28
C MET A 1 -60.42 26.23 2.67
N ASN A 2 -59.88 25.08 3.09
CA ASN A 2 -60.66 23.87 3.38
C ASN A 2 -59.72 22.81 3.95
N CYS A 3 -59.81 22.72 5.28
CA CYS A 3 -59.38 21.60 6.08
C CYS A 3 -60.43 20.48 5.92
N HIS A 4 -59.97 19.22 5.91
CA HIS A 4 -60.66 17.96 6.26
C HIS A 4 -60.37 16.86 5.24
N MET A 5 -59.46 15.95 5.61
CA MET A 5 -59.78 14.52 5.68
C MET A 5 -58.67 13.80 6.47
N LEU A 6 -58.84 13.76 7.79
CA LEU A 6 -58.23 12.74 8.65
C LEU A 6 -59.00 11.44 8.46
N LEU A 7 -58.29 10.31 8.35
CA LEU A 7 -58.59 8.93 8.80
C LEU A 7 -57.74 7.91 7.96
N PRO A 8 -57.50 6.66 8.40
CA PRO A 8 -56.83 6.20 9.63
C PRO A 8 -55.89 5.01 9.33
N LEU A 9 -54.57 5.13 9.50
CA LEU A 9 -53.64 4.00 9.27
C LEU A 9 -52.79 3.65 10.49
N GLU A 10 -53.35 3.71 11.70
CA GLU A 10 -52.59 3.52 12.94
C GLU A 10 -52.59 2.09 13.52
N SER A 11 -53.15 1.07 12.84
CA SER A 11 -53.32 -0.26 13.47
C SER A 11 -52.43 -1.40 12.94
N LYS A 12 -51.58 -1.18 11.92
CA LYS A 12 -50.74 -2.26 11.35
C LYS A 12 -49.23 -2.14 11.59
N GLN A 13 -48.75 -1.05 12.19
CA GLN A 13 -47.30 -0.79 12.33
C GLN A 13 -46.74 -1.08 13.74
N LEU A 14 -47.53 -1.68 14.63
CA LEU A 14 -47.07 -2.07 15.97
C LEU A 14 -46.83 -3.59 16.06
N LYS A 15 -46.18 -4.17 15.04
CA LYS A 15 -45.65 -5.54 15.14
C LYS A 15 -44.13 -5.48 15.16
N THR A 16 -43.62 -5.65 16.39
CA THR A 16 -42.28 -6.12 16.79
C THR A 16 -41.10 -5.16 16.62
N ILE A 17 -40.82 -4.41 17.69
CA ILE A 17 -39.53 -3.74 17.97
C ILE A 17 -38.44 -4.75 18.38
N VAL A 18 -38.80 -6.03 18.56
CA VAL A 18 -37.83 -7.10 18.84
C VAL A 18 -37.34 -7.73 17.53
N PRO A 19 -36.03 -7.72 17.24
CA PRO A 19 -35.49 -8.36 16.05
C PRO A 19 -35.79 -9.87 16.11
N GLN A 20 -36.57 -10.34 15.15
CA GLN A 20 -36.83 -11.77 14.96
C GLN A 20 -35.58 -12.38 14.33
N LEU A 21 -35.07 -13.47 14.91
CA LEU A 21 -33.90 -14.19 14.39
C LEU A 21 -34.28 -15.01 13.15
N THR A 22 -34.67 -14.34 12.07
CA THR A 22 -35.02 -14.97 10.78
C THR A 22 -33.80 -15.00 9.85
N LYS A 23 -33.88 -15.79 8.77
CA LYS A 23 -32.80 -15.86 7.77
C LYS A 23 -32.50 -14.49 7.15
N GLU A 24 -33.54 -13.67 6.96
CA GLU A 24 -33.45 -12.33 6.41
C GLU A 24 -32.73 -11.36 7.37
N TYR A 25 -32.94 -11.52 8.69
CA TYR A 25 -32.19 -10.76 9.70
C TYR A 25 -30.72 -11.17 9.73
N ALA A 26 -30.43 -12.47 9.68
CA ALA A 26 -29.06 -12.96 9.62
C ALA A 26 -28.33 -12.45 8.37
N GLN A 27 -28.98 -12.46 7.21
CA GLN A 27 -28.41 -11.92 5.98
C GLN A 27 -28.11 -10.42 6.11
N ARG A 28 -29.04 -9.64 6.66
CA ARG A 28 -28.82 -8.20 6.93
C ARG A 28 -27.69 -7.96 7.92
N PHE A 29 -27.57 -8.77 8.96
CA PHE A 29 -26.50 -8.70 9.95
C PHE A 29 -25.12 -8.94 9.32
N PHE A 30 -24.96 -9.97 8.49
CA PHE A 30 -23.69 -10.22 7.79
C PHE A 30 -23.41 -9.23 6.65
N MET A 31 -24.45 -8.62 6.07
CA MET A 31 -24.31 -7.57 5.07
C MET A 31 -24.14 -6.17 5.68
N ASP A 32 -24.23 -6.02 7.00
CA ASP A 32 -24.01 -4.75 7.69
C ASP A 32 -22.53 -4.36 7.64
N GLU A 33 -22.28 -3.10 7.29
CA GLU A 33 -20.94 -2.57 7.11
C GLU A 33 -20.13 -2.60 8.41
N ASN A 34 -20.75 -2.33 9.56
CA ASN A 34 -20.08 -2.33 10.86
C ASN A 34 -19.70 -3.75 11.30
N VAL A 35 -20.53 -4.74 10.99
CA VAL A 35 -20.25 -6.15 11.26
C VAL A 35 -19.11 -6.65 10.37
N GLN A 36 -19.07 -6.23 9.11
CA GLN A 36 -17.95 -6.49 8.22
C GLN A 36 -16.66 -5.85 8.74
N TYR A 37 -16.72 -4.60 9.22
CA TYR A 37 -15.58 -3.94 9.88
C TYR A 37 -15.15 -4.68 11.14
N LEU A 38 -16.07 -5.24 11.93
CA LEU A 38 -15.77 -6.04 13.11
C LEU A 38 -15.02 -7.32 12.76
N PHE A 39 -15.46 -8.05 11.72
CA PHE A 39 -14.75 -9.25 11.24
C PHE A 39 -13.37 -8.91 10.69
N LEU A 40 -13.24 -7.79 9.97
CA LEU A 40 -11.97 -7.32 9.45
C LEU A 40 -11.00 -6.92 10.58
N ALA A 41 -11.50 -6.23 11.60
CA ALA A 41 -10.73 -5.88 12.79
C ALA A 41 -10.28 -7.13 13.56
N PHE A 42 -11.16 -8.13 13.71
CA PHE A 42 -10.81 -9.40 14.35
C PHE A 42 -9.76 -10.19 13.55
N TYR A 43 -9.87 -10.19 12.22
CA TYR A 43 -8.87 -10.80 11.34
C TYR A 43 -7.51 -10.10 11.48
N TRP A 44 -7.48 -8.76 11.46
CA TRP A 44 -6.22 -8.00 11.62
C TRP A 44 -5.62 -8.16 13.02
N TYR A 45 -6.45 -8.27 14.06
CA TYR A 45 -6.01 -8.56 15.43
C TYR A 45 -5.42 -9.97 15.58
N SER A 46 -6.00 -10.95 14.87
CA SER A 46 -5.63 -12.37 15.01
C SER A 46 -4.40 -12.79 14.19
N ASN A 47 -3.83 -11.88 13.40
CA ASN A 47 -2.62 -12.15 12.60
C ASN A 47 -1.37 -11.55 13.27
N ALA A 48 -0.28 -12.33 13.28
CA ALA A 48 0.98 -11.87 13.84
C ALA A 48 1.51 -10.63 13.08
N PRO A 49 1.98 -9.59 13.79
CA PRO A 49 2.51 -8.39 13.15
C PRO A 49 3.72 -8.75 12.28
N ILE A 50 3.68 -8.34 11.01
CA ILE A 50 4.79 -8.54 10.09
C ILE A 50 5.76 -7.37 10.25
N PHE A 51 6.80 -7.54 11.07
CA PHE A 51 7.77 -6.48 11.36
C PHE A 51 8.36 -5.80 10.10
N PHE A 52 8.51 -6.55 8.99
CA PHE A 52 9.02 -6.00 7.74
C PHE A 52 8.14 -4.90 7.13
N THR A 53 6.83 -4.85 7.43
CA THR A 53 5.94 -3.78 6.95
C THR A 53 6.12 -2.48 7.71
N LEU A 54 6.79 -2.49 8.87
CA LEU A 54 7.15 -1.27 9.60
C LEU A 54 8.22 -0.45 8.89
N ILE A 55 9.05 -1.08 8.05
CA ILE A 55 10.12 -0.39 7.31
C ILE A 55 9.51 0.65 6.34
N PRO A 56 8.62 0.27 5.39
CA PRO A 56 7.92 1.26 4.56
C PRO A 56 7.26 2.35 5.40
N PHE A 57 6.51 1.96 6.44
CA PHE A 57 5.79 2.91 7.30
C PHE A 57 6.72 3.94 7.96
N ALA A 58 7.82 3.50 8.56
CA ALA A 58 8.77 4.38 9.23
C ALA A 58 9.48 5.30 8.23
N THR A 59 9.84 4.79 7.04
CA THR A 59 10.45 5.58 5.97
C THR A 59 9.51 6.68 5.49
N PHE A 60 8.27 6.35 5.12
CA PHE A 60 7.29 7.35 4.69
C PHE A 60 7.00 8.38 5.77
N SER A 61 6.85 7.92 7.02
CA SER A 61 6.60 8.81 8.17
C SER A 61 7.72 9.82 8.33
N THR A 62 8.98 9.38 8.29
CA THR A 62 10.15 10.25 8.41
C THR A 62 10.16 11.35 7.34
N PHE A 63 9.98 10.98 6.06
CA PHE A 63 9.97 11.96 4.98
C PHE A 63 8.78 12.90 5.04
N HIS A 64 7.59 12.41 5.41
CA HIS A 64 6.42 13.27 5.61
C HIS A 64 6.63 14.25 6.76
N THR A 65 7.15 13.80 7.89
CA THR A 65 7.45 14.65 9.05
C THR A 65 8.47 15.73 8.69
N LEU A 66 9.56 15.39 7.99
CA LEU A 66 10.56 16.35 7.54
C LEU A 66 9.99 17.35 6.54
N SER A 67 9.16 16.89 5.59
CA SER A 67 8.47 17.76 4.65
C SER A 67 7.55 18.74 5.40
N TYR A 68 6.71 18.24 6.30
CA TYR A 68 5.80 19.05 7.10
C TYR A 68 6.54 20.04 8.02
N LEU A 69 7.65 19.61 8.62
CA LEU A 69 8.53 20.47 9.41
C LEU A 69 9.03 21.65 8.56
N ARG A 70 9.49 21.37 7.34
CA ARG A 70 9.98 22.40 6.41
C ARG A 70 8.88 23.31 5.88
N THR A 71 7.72 22.77 5.50
CA THR A 71 6.68 23.53 4.78
C THR A 71 5.68 24.22 5.68
N SER A 72 5.52 23.74 6.91
CA SER A 72 4.46 24.21 7.81
C SER A 72 5.04 24.72 9.12
N ILE A 73 5.81 23.90 9.84
CA ILE A 73 6.29 24.30 11.18
C ILE A 73 7.32 25.44 11.12
N ILE A 74 8.35 25.34 10.28
CA ILE A 74 9.40 26.37 10.21
C ILE A 74 8.81 27.73 9.77
N PRO A 75 7.99 27.83 8.69
CA PRO A 75 7.40 29.10 8.29
C PRO A 75 6.45 29.70 9.33
N THR A 76 5.73 28.86 10.09
CA THR A 76 4.84 29.34 11.15
C THR A 76 5.60 29.89 12.36
N LEU A 77 6.72 29.27 12.76
CA LEU A 77 7.53 29.72 13.90
C LEU A 77 8.47 30.87 13.55
N PHE A 78 8.93 30.94 12.30
CA PHE A 78 9.83 31.96 11.78
C PHE A 78 9.26 32.58 10.50
N PRO A 79 8.17 33.35 10.60
CA PRO A 79 7.57 33.98 9.44
C PRO A 79 8.57 34.93 8.80
N VAL A 80 8.99 34.61 7.58
CA VAL A 80 9.81 35.52 6.78
C VAL A 80 8.87 36.63 6.31
N VAL A 81 9.04 37.85 6.82
CA VAL A 81 8.35 39.02 6.28
C VAL A 81 8.86 39.20 4.85
N SER A 82 8.11 38.73 3.87
CA SER A 82 8.39 38.98 2.47
C SER A 82 8.14 40.47 2.22
N VAL A 83 9.21 41.27 2.24
CA VAL A 83 9.14 42.62 1.69
C VAL A 83 8.96 42.45 0.19
N GLN A 84 7.72 42.63 -0.25
CA GLN A 84 7.32 42.66 -1.65
C GLN A 84 7.92 43.92 -2.30
N ALA A 85 9.20 43.93 -2.67
CA ALA A 85 9.76 44.94 -3.57
C ALA A 85 11.16 44.57 -4.07
N ALA A 86 11.35 44.78 -5.37
CA ALA A 86 12.60 44.79 -6.12
C ALA A 86 13.23 43.43 -6.47
N SER A 87 13.40 43.25 -7.77
CA SER A 87 13.98 42.16 -8.54
C SER A 87 15.47 41.92 -8.29
N SER A 88 15.88 41.83 -7.03
CA SER A 88 17.25 41.50 -6.58
C SER A 88 17.35 41.42 -5.05
N ALA A 89 16.35 40.86 -4.36
CA ALA A 89 16.45 40.62 -2.92
C ALA A 89 17.42 39.44 -2.63
N PRO A 90 18.34 39.56 -1.65
CA PRO A 90 19.24 38.46 -1.28
C PRO A 90 18.42 37.25 -0.82
N ALA A 91 18.92 36.05 -1.11
CA ALA A 91 18.35 34.83 -0.54
C ALA A 91 18.19 34.98 0.99
N PRO A 92 17.07 34.53 1.59
CA PRO A 92 16.84 34.70 3.01
C PRO A 92 18.01 34.08 3.79
N SER A 93 18.80 34.92 4.45
CA SER A 93 20.07 34.57 5.09
C SER A 93 19.93 34.29 6.60
N GLY A 94 18.75 33.83 7.01
CA GLY A 94 18.44 33.48 8.40
C GLY A 94 18.64 32.00 8.74
N PHE A 95 18.82 31.70 10.02
CA PHE A 95 18.93 30.33 10.56
C PHE A 95 17.78 29.41 10.10
N SER A 96 16.55 29.92 10.01
CA SER A 96 15.38 29.17 9.53
C SER A 96 15.48 28.77 8.05
N ALA A 97 16.09 29.60 7.21
CA ALA A 97 16.34 29.31 5.81
C ALA A 97 17.46 28.27 5.64
N GLN A 98 18.52 28.35 6.45
CA GLN A 98 19.60 27.36 6.46
C GLN A 98 19.08 25.96 6.87
N ILE A 99 18.27 25.87 7.93
CA ILE A 99 17.66 24.60 8.34
C ILE A 99 16.72 24.07 7.26
N SER A 100 15.89 24.93 6.67
CA SER A 100 14.95 24.51 5.62
C SER A 100 15.69 23.98 4.39
N GLN A 101 16.80 24.61 4.00
CA GLN A 101 17.67 24.15 2.92
C GLN A 101 18.37 22.84 3.29
N PHE A 102 18.86 22.69 4.52
CA PHE A 102 19.47 21.45 4.99
C PHE A 102 18.48 20.28 4.96
N ILE A 103 17.27 20.45 5.51
CA ILE A 103 16.21 19.42 5.48
C ILE A 103 15.87 19.05 4.04
N LYS A 104 15.77 20.03 3.15
CA LYS A 104 15.53 19.78 1.72
C LYS A 104 16.65 18.97 1.10
N GLN A 105 17.91 19.39 1.25
CA GLN A 105 19.07 18.69 0.66
C GLN A 105 19.18 17.26 1.20
N TRP A 106 19.01 17.09 2.51
CA TRP A 106 19.03 15.77 3.14
C TRP A 106 17.89 14.88 2.60
N THR A 107 16.68 15.42 2.49
CA THR A 107 15.53 14.69 1.95
C THR A 107 15.78 14.29 0.50
N ASP A 108 16.20 15.21 -0.35
CA ASP A 108 16.43 14.94 -1.78
C ASP A 108 17.55 13.91 -1.99
N HIS A 109 18.62 13.98 -1.19
CA HIS A 109 19.73 13.03 -1.27
C HIS A 109 19.34 11.62 -0.82
N ASN A 110 18.56 11.51 0.28
CA ASN A 110 18.24 10.21 0.89
C ASN A 110 16.94 9.58 0.37
N TYR A 111 16.03 10.35 -0.22
CA TYR A 111 14.73 9.85 -0.66
C TYR A 111 14.85 8.74 -1.70
N GLY A 112 15.67 8.94 -2.75
CA GLY A 112 15.87 7.94 -3.79
C GLY A 112 16.37 6.59 -3.26
N PRO A 113 17.53 6.56 -2.57
CA PRO A 113 18.06 5.34 -1.95
C PRO A 113 17.09 4.69 -0.97
N ALA A 114 16.40 5.47 -0.14
CA ALA A 114 15.44 4.94 0.82
C ALA A 114 14.22 4.29 0.13
N MET A 115 13.67 4.93 -0.90
CA MET A 115 12.55 4.37 -1.67
C MET A 115 12.95 3.10 -2.43
N GLN A 116 14.18 3.05 -2.93
CA GLN A 116 14.74 1.83 -3.52
C GLN A 116 14.87 0.72 -2.48
N PHE A 117 15.45 1.00 -1.32
CA PHE A 117 15.58 0.03 -0.22
C PHE A 117 14.22 -0.51 0.24
N VAL A 118 13.24 0.37 0.48
CA VAL A 118 11.85 0.00 0.82
C VAL A 118 11.26 -0.91 -0.24
N SER A 119 11.47 -0.61 -1.52
CA SER A 119 10.96 -1.43 -2.62
C SER A 119 11.56 -2.84 -2.62
N TYR A 120 12.86 -2.99 -2.32
CA TYR A 120 13.47 -4.32 -2.17
C TYR A 120 12.92 -5.06 -0.95
N VAL A 121 12.72 -4.38 0.18
CA VAL A 121 12.12 -4.97 1.38
C VAL A 121 10.71 -5.47 1.08
N GLU A 122 9.90 -4.69 0.36
CA GLU A 122 8.53 -5.06 -0.03
C GLU A 122 8.52 -6.27 -0.98
N VAL A 123 9.37 -6.26 -2.01
CA VAL A 123 9.39 -7.29 -3.07
C VAL A 123 10.08 -8.58 -2.63
N VAL A 124 11.20 -8.50 -1.90
CA VAL A 124 11.99 -9.68 -1.50
C VAL A 124 11.75 -10.04 -0.04
N GLY A 125 11.82 -9.08 0.87
CA GLY A 125 11.72 -9.33 2.32
C GLY A 125 10.32 -9.82 2.73
N VAL A 126 9.30 -9.01 2.49
CA VAL A 126 7.92 -9.30 2.92
C VAL A 126 7.35 -10.47 2.10
N MET A 127 7.42 -10.40 0.76
CA MET A 127 6.90 -11.49 -0.08
C MET A 127 7.66 -12.80 0.17
N GLY A 128 9.00 -12.74 0.29
CA GLY A 128 9.81 -13.91 0.59
C GLY A 128 9.42 -14.56 1.91
N ARG A 129 9.24 -13.78 3.00
CA ARG A 129 8.73 -14.30 4.27
C ARG A 129 7.33 -14.89 4.12
N LEU A 130 6.41 -14.25 3.40
CA LEU A 130 5.06 -14.78 3.23
C LEU A 130 5.05 -16.11 2.47
N LEU A 131 5.85 -16.21 1.40
CA LEU A 131 6.03 -17.45 0.64
C LEU A 131 6.67 -18.55 1.48
N LEU A 132 7.75 -18.25 2.21
CA LEU A 132 8.40 -19.20 3.10
C LEU A 132 7.43 -19.72 4.16
N GLY A 133 6.67 -18.82 4.81
CA GLY A 133 5.65 -19.20 5.79
C GLY A 133 4.52 -20.04 5.19
N ALA A 134 4.13 -19.78 3.93
CA ALA A 134 3.13 -20.59 3.25
C ALA A 134 3.66 -21.99 2.90
N ILE A 135 4.90 -22.09 2.41
CA ILE A 135 5.55 -23.37 2.07
C ILE A 135 5.80 -24.21 3.33
N THR A 136 6.16 -23.58 4.46
CA THR A 136 6.34 -24.27 5.75
C THR A 136 5.02 -24.48 6.52
N PHE A 137 3.87 -24.15 5.93
CA PHE A 137 2.53 -24.23 6.53
C PHE A 137 2.36 -23.43 7.83
N GLN A 138 3.25 -22.46 8.10
CA GLN A 138 3.18 -21.55 9.25
C GLN A 138 2.30 -20.33 8.99
N THR A 139 1.95 -20.07 7.73
CA THR A 139 1.14 -18.92 7.32
C THR A 139 0.12 -19.39 6.29
N SER A 140 -1.11 -18.87 6.36
CA SER A 140 -2.15 -19.20 5.39
C SER A 140 -1.70 -18.84 3.96
N PHE A 141 -2.02 -19.72 2.99
CA PHE A 141 -1.80 -19.48 1.57
C PHE A 141 -2.53 -18.22 1.05
N LEU A 142 -3.54 -17.74 1.79
CA LEU A 142 -4.24 -16.50 1.46
C LEU A 142 -3.34 -15.25 1.62
N ALA A 143 -2.42 -15.26 2.59
CA ALA A 143 -1.57 -14.10 2.89
C ALA A 143 -0.67 -13.68 1.70
N PRO A 144 0.11 -14.59 1.05
CA PRO A 144 0.90 -14.21 -0.12
C PRO A 144 0.02 -13.79 -1.31
N LEU A 145 -1.20 -14.32 -1.45
CA LEU A 145 -2.11 -13.88 -2.53
C LEU A 145 -2.61 -12.45 -2.33
N VAL A 146 -3.05 -12.10 -1.12
CA VAL A 146 -3.47 -10.74 -0.77
C VAL A 146 -2.30 -9.78 -0.93
N TYR A 147 -1.11 -10.16 -0.45
CA TYR A 147 0.08 -9.33 -0.57
C TYR A 147 0.59 -9.20 -2.02
N ALA A 148 0.41 -10.23 -2.86
CA ALA A 148 0.70 -10.13 -4.29
C ALA A 148 -0.19 -9.10 -4.99
N HIS A 149 -1.46 -8.99 -4.58
CA HIS A 149 -2.35 -7.94 -5.07
C HIS A 149 -1.87 -6.55 -4.66
N PHE A 150 -1.47 -6.38 -3.40
CA PHE A 150 -0.85 -5.14 -2.91
C PHE A 150 0.41 -4.77 -3.72
N LEU A 151 1.33 -5.72 -3.93
CA LEU A 151 2.53 -5.48 -4.74
C LEU A 151 2.22 -5.13 -6.19
N ARG A 152 1.14 -5.68 -6.76
CA ARG A 152 0.68 -5.31 -8.11
C ARG A 152 0.26 -3.86 -8.16
N LEU A 153 -0.55 -3.38 -7.21
CA LEU A 153 -0.91 -1.95 -7.13
C LEU A 153 0.34 -1.08 -6.98
N ARG A 154 1.24 -1.48 -6.08
CA ARG A 154 2.52 -0.81 -5.83
C ARG A 154 3.38 -0.71 -7.10
N TYR A 155 3.44 -1.77 -7.90
CA TYR A 155 4.18 -1.84 -9.15
C TYR A 155 3.70 -0.78 -10.16
N PHE A 156 2.40 -0.48 -10.21
CA PHE A 156 1.89 0.57 -11.09
C PHE A 156 2.20 1.98 -10.59
N MET A 157 2.16 2.19 -9.26
CA MET A 157 2.33 3.52 -8.66
C MET A 157 3.79 3.93 -8.44
N SER A 158 4.71 2.98 -8.27
CA SER A 158 6.11 3.23 -7.87
C SER A 158 7.11 2.74 -8.91
N SER A 159 7.91 3.66 -9.46
CA SER A 159 9.04 3.31 -10.35
C SER A 159 10.11 2.48 -9.63
N TYR A 160 10.34 2.72 -8.34
CA TYR A 160 11.30 1.96 -7.53
C TYR A 160 10.87 0.50 -7.37
N THR A 161 9.58 0.24 -7.17
CA THR A 161 9.04 -1.12 -7.09
C THR A 161 9.23 -1.84 -8.42
N ARG A 162 8.96 -1.18 -9.56
CA ARG A 162 9.24 -1.75 -10.89
C ARG A 162 10.71 -2.10 -11.08
N ALA A 163 11.61 -1.19 -10.72
CA ALA A 163 13.06 -1.42 -10.82
C ALA A 163 13.49 -2.61 -9.95
N ALA A 164 12.95 -2.73 -8.73
CA ALA A 164 13.22 -3.87 -7.85
C ALA A 164 12.76 -5.19 -8.46
N PHE A 165 11.54 -5.27 -9.03
CA PHE A 165 11.07 -6.47 -9.73
C PHE A 165 11.96 -6.86 -10.92
N LEU A 166 12.40 -5.88 -11.72
CA LEU A 166 13.28 -6.12 -12.86
C LEU A 166 14.66 -6.61 -12.43
N ASP A 167 15.28 -5.97 -11.43
CA ASP A 167 16.60 -6.36 -10.92
C ASP A 167 16.55 -7.74 -10.26
N VAL A 168 15.52 -8.02 -9.44
CA VAL A 168 15.33 -9.34 -8.83
C VAL A 168 15.13 -10.41 -9.91
N SER A 169 14.29 -10.14 -10.92
CA SER A 169 14.10 -11.06 -12.04
C SER A 169 15.42 -11.31 -12.77
N ALA A 170 16.20 -10.28 -13.07
CA ALA A 170 17.47 -10.41 -13.79
C ALA A 170 18.50 -11.23 -13.00
N ARG A 171 18.56 -11.03 -11.67
CA ARG A 171 19.42 -11.83 -10.78
C ARG A 171 19.00 -13.29 -10.74
N LEU A 172 17.70 -13.56 -10.61
CA LEU A 172 17.17 -14.92 -10.61
C LEU A 172 17.37 -15.60 -11.96
N ASP A 173 17.16 -14.90 -13.06
CA ASP A 173 17.40 -15.41 -14.41
C ASP A 173 18.87 -15.81 -14.59
N LYS A 174 19.81 -14.95 -14.15
CA LYS A 174 21.24 -15.23 -14.22
C LYS A 174 21.63 -16.50 -13.45
N VAL A 175 21.00 -16.76 -12.31
CA VAL A 175 21.34 -17.89 -11.43
C VAL A 175 20.63 -19.18 -11.84
N LEU A 176 19.39 -19.09 -12.33
CA LEU A 176 18.49 -20.25 -12.50
C LEU A 176 18.31 -20.67 -13.97
N LEU A 177 18.65 -19.83 -14.95
CA LEU A 177 18.41 -20.11 -16.36
C LEU A 177 19.72 -20.25 -17.18
N PRO A 178 19.77 -21.20 -18.13
CA PRO A 178 20.88 -21.30 -19.07
C PRO A 178 21.04 -20.00 -19.90
N PRO A 179 22.27 -19.61 -20.29
CA PRO A 179 23.55 -20.33 -20.18
C PRO A 179 24.32 -20.12 -18.87
N SER A 180 23.87 -19.22 -17.98
CA SER A 180 24.57 -18.86 -16.74
C SER A 180 24.15 -19.65 -15.50
N ALA A 181 23.23 -20.61 -15.67
CA ALA A 181 22.72 -21.43 -14.58
C ALA A 181 23.85 -22.16 -13.82
N ASP A 182 23.81 -22.08 -12.49
CA ASP A 182 24.74 -22.80 -11.64
C ASP A 182 24.50 -24.32 -11.75
N ALA A 183 25.55 -25.07 -12.08
CA ALA A 183 25.52 -26.52 -12.26
C ALA A 183 25.09 -27.28 -10.99
N ARG A 184 25.14 -26.63 -9.81
CA ARG A 184 24.70 -27.19 -8.52
C ARG A 184 23.18 -27.20 -8.33
N ILE A 185 22.43 -26.45 -9.15
CA ILE A 185 20.99 -26.30 -9.00
C ILE A 185 20.26 -27.35 -9.86
N PRO A 186 19.37 -28.19 -9.28
CA PRO A 186 18.63 -29.18 -10.05
C PRO A 186 17.80 -28.56 -11.19
N PRO A 187 17.76 -29.16 -12.40
CA PRO A 187 17.03 -28.60 -13.55
C PRO A 187 15.52 -28.37 -13.30
N MET A 188 14.95 -29.12 -12.34
CA MET A 188 13.55 -28.95 -11.92
C MET A 188 13.28 -27.57 -11.31
N VAL A 189 14.25 -26.98 -10.60
CA VAL A 189 14.12 -25.66 -10.00
C VAL A 189 14.00 -24.59 -11.07
N GLY A 190 14.81 -24.67 -12.14
CA GLY A 190 14.72 -23.77 -13.29
C GLY A 190 13.35 -23.86 -13.98
N LYS A 191 12.81 -25.07 -14.17
CA LYS A 191 11.47 -25.27 -14.74
C LYS A 191 10.35 -24.73 -13.84
N ALA A 192 10.43 -24.96 -12.53
CA ALA A 192 9.45 -24.41 -11.58
C ALA A 192 9.51 -22.87 -11.57
N TYR A 193 10.71 -22.30 -11.58
CA TYR A 193 10.93 -20.86 -11.65
C TYR A 193 10.31 -20.24 -12.91
N THR A 194 10.49 -20.82 -14.11
CA THR A 194 9.89 -20.27 -15.33
C THR A 194 8.36 -20.28 -15.29
N ILE A 195 7.75 -21.34 -14.73
CA ILE A 195 6.29 -21.41 -14.52
C ILE A 195 5.85 -20.28 -13.59
N ILE A 196 6.45 -20.16 -12.41
CA ILE A 196 6.10 -19.13 -11.42
C ILE A 196 6.27 -17.73 -12.02
N LYS A 197 7.42 -17.47 -12.67
CA LYS A 197 7.70 -16.20 -13.33
C LYS A 197 6.63 -15.88 -14.38
N SER A 198 6.23 -16.85 -15.20
CA SER A 198 5.19 -16.65 -16.21
C SER A 198 3.84 -16.30 -15.59
N LEU A 199 3.47 -16.91 -14.45
CA LEU A 199 2.24 -16.60 -13.73
C LEU A 199 2.28 -15.18 -13.16
N VAL A 200 3.40 -14.78 -12.55
CA VAL A 200 3.57 -13.42 -11.99
C VAL A 200 3.49 -12.37 -13.10
N VAL A 201 4.15 -12.59 -14.24
CA VAL A 201 4.10 -11.67 -15.38
C VAL A 201 2.68 -11.55 -15.94
N ARG A 202 1.99 -12.68 -16.14
CA ARG A 202 0.59 -12.68 -16.60
C ARG A 202 -0.33 -11.96 -15.61
N TYR A 203 -0.17 -12.21 -14.32
CA TYR A 203 -0.93 -11.54 -13.27
C TYR A 203 -0.71 -10.02 -13.29
N GLY A 204 0.53 -9.56 -13.45
CA GLY A 204 0.86 -8.15 -13.60
C GLY A 204 0.24 -7.52 -14.86
N GLN A 205 0.34 -8.19 -16.01
CA GLN A 205 -0.15 -7.70 -17.30
C GLN A 205 -1.67 -7.63 -17.41
N SER A 206 -2.41 -8.42 -16.63
CA SER A 206 -3.88 -8.44 -16.64
C SER A 206 -4.55 -7.09 -16.31
N ALA A 207 -3.83 -6.13 -15.72
CA ALA A 207 -4.33 -4.76 -15.50
C ALA A 207 -4.17 -3.86 -16.74
N VAL A 208 -3.11 -4.07 -17.53
CA VAL A 208 -2.80 -3.23 -18.70
C VAL A 208 -3.79 -3.51 -19.84
N GLN A 209 -4.25 -4.75 -19.97
CA GLN A 209 -5.24 -5.14 -20.99
C GLN A 209 -6.66 -4.60 -20.73
N GLN A 210 -6.94 -4.04 -19.54
CA GLN A 210 -8.27 -3.50 -19.22
C GLN A 210 -8.45 -2.03 -19.62
N GLN A 211 -7.44 -1.36 -20.18
CA GLN A 211 -7.60 0.00 -20.70
C GLN A 211 -8.38 -0.08 -22.03
N PRO A 212 -9.68 0.30 -22.07
CA PRO A 212 -10.43 0.24 -23.30
C PRO A 212 -9.86 1.30 -24.22
N GLY A 213 -9.38 0.89 -25.40
CA GLY A 213 -9.08 1.84 -26.46
C GLY A 213 -10.34 2.67 -26.74
N THR A 214 -10.32 3.92 -26.34
CA THR A 214 -11.19 4.94 -26.94
C THR A 214 -10.87 4.96 -28.42
N ARG A 215 -11.84 4.48 -29.20
CA ARG A 215 -11.88 4.63 -30.66
C ARG A 215 -11.79 6.09 -31.05
#